data_AF-A0A7X8I521-F1
#
_entry.id   AF-A0A7X8I521-F1
#
_cell.length_a   1.000
_cell.length_b   1.000
_cell.length_c   1.000
_cell.angle_alpha   90.00
_cell.angle_beta   90.00
_cell.angle_gamma   90.00
#
_symmetry.space_group_name_H-M   'P 1'
#
loop_
_entity.id
_entity.type
_entity.pdbx_description
1 polymer ?
#
loop_
_entity_poly.entity_id
_entity_poly.type
_entity_poly.pdbx_seq_one_letter_code
_entity_poly.pdbx_strand_id
1 'polypeptide(L)'
;MKRTILSVMAIALLSTAAVLTSCKKEKKDNPPLIQGVEVLGTGPYTVTANIVDDNGALKSVDLFYKKSTESEFATVKMENTTGTAYSGEIPAQTEGDVIQYYVKAVNSVNLITYYPAGAPTTTAEFTVGGPSFDGFVINEIWAGAPSDNEKFIELYNYSSADIDISGVYFERNNQDTVGIIPNNTILAAGKYYILGTKNNTENPGNPAEPYDHSISSGFSAKKSVRLKMFSPSGALIDMFLRGAEDNLDVTISDLAPGSFCRIPNGTGDWKVVDNPTLRAENDATGAADIPNE
;
A
#
# COMPACT_ATOMS: atom_id res chain seq x y z
N MET A 1 -97.01 -18.41 -73.47
CA MET A 1 -95.78 -17.59 -73.32
C MET A 1 -94.96 -18.19 -72.17
N LYS A 2 -93.90 -18.96 -72.48
CA LYS A 2 -92.47 -18.65 -72.21
C LYS A 2 -92.19 -18.23 -70.75
N ARG A 3 -91.60 -19.13 -69.94
CA ARG A 3 -90.18 -19.14 -69.41
C ARG A 3 -89.87 -17.88 -68.57
N THR A 4 -89.27 -17.92 -67.37
CA THR A 4 -87.97 -18.52 -67.03
C THR A 4 -87.72 -18.44 -65.50
N ILE A 5 -87.00 -19.43 -64.97
CA ILE A 5 -86.37 -19.50 -63.63
C ILE A 5 -85.26 -18.44 -63.51
N LEU A 6 -85.07 -17.82 -62.35
CA LEU A 6 -83.74 -17.32 -61.92
C LEU A 6 -83.53 -17.47 -60.40
N SER A 7 -82.43 -18.13 -60.09
CA SER A 7 -81.78 -18.38 -58.79
C SER A 7 -81.21 -17.07 -58.19
N VAL A 8 -80.86 -17.05 -56.89
CA VAL A 8 -79.49 -16.77 -56.40
C VAL A 8 -79.40 -16.59 -54.86
N MET A 9 -78.52 -17.43 -54.29
CA MET A 9 -77.60 -17.29 -53.14
C MET A 9 -78.11 -17.01 -51.71
N ALA A 10 -77.96 -18.05 -50.89
CA ALA A 10 -77.70 -17.97 -49.46
C ALA A 10 -76.30 -17.36 -49.20
N ILE A 11 -76.21 -16.38 -48.30
CA ILE A 11 -74.96 -15.88 -47.75
C ILE A 11 -74.86 -16.42 -46.32
N ALA A 12 -74.05 -17.46 -46.13
CA ALA A 12 -73.65 -17.92 -44.81
C ALA A 12 -72.45 -17.09 -44.34
N LEU A 13 -72.65 -16.24 -43.34
CA LEU A 13 -71.54 -15.60 -42.62
C LEU A 13 -70.86 -16.65 -41.73
N LEU A 14 -69.75 -17.20 -42.19
CA LEU A 14 -68.79 -17.90 -41.33
C LEU A 14 -67.87 -16.84 -40.69
N SER A 15 -68.10 -16.55 -39.41
CA SER A 15 -67.16 -15.78 -38.59
C SER A 15 -65.93 -16.64 -38.29
N THR A 16 -64.84 -16.43 -39.03
CA THR A 16 -63.53 -17.00 -38.75
C THR A 16 -62.91 -16.29 -37.55
N ALA A 17 -62.88 -16.95 -36.39
CA ALA A 17 -62.07 -16.54 -35.26
C ALA A 17 -60.59 -16.80 -35.60
N ALA A 18 -59.84 -15.75 -35.93
CA ALA A 18 -58.40 -15.83 -36.08
C ALA A 18 -57.75 -15.95 -34.69
N VAL A 19 -57.29 -17.15 -34.34
CA VAL A 19 -56.42 -17.36 -33.18
C VAL A 19 -55.05 -16.82 -33.53
N LEU A 20 -54.74 -15.61 -33.06
CA LEU A 20 -53.38 -15.07 -33.11
C LEU A 20 -52.56 -15.74 -32.01
N THR A 21 -51.82 -16.79 -32.36
CA THR A 21 -50.75 -17.31 -31.51
C THR A 21 -49.65 -16.26 -31.43
N SER A 22 -49.70 -15.42 -30.39
CA SER A 22 -48.58 -14.58 -30.00
C SER A 22 -47.43 -15.49 -29.59
N CYS A 23 -46.44 -15.70 -30.47
CA CYS A 23 -45.13 -16.18 -30.07
C CYS A 23 -44.49 -15.12 -29.16
N LYS A 24 -44.84 -15.11 -27.86
CA LYS A 24 -44.04 -14.41 -26.86
C LYS A 24 -42.69 -15.11 -26.86
N LYS A 25 -41.67 -14.43 -27.37
CA LYS A 25 -40.28 -14.84 -27.18
C LYS A 25 -40.10 -14.97 -25.67
N GLU A 26 -39.92 -16.19 -25.15
CA GLU A 26 -39.66 -16.38 -23.73
C GLU A 26 -38.44 -15.55 -23.37
N LYS A 27 -38.58 -14.67 -22.38
CA LYS A 27 -37.45 -13.90 -21.87
C LYS A 27 -36.52 -14.93 -21.24
N LYS A 28 -35.35 -15.12 -21.86
CA LYS A 28 -34.33 -16.00 -21.31
C LYS A 28 -33.71 -15.27 -20.13
N ASP A 29 -33.94 -15.78 -18.93
CA ASP A 29 -33.26 -15.28 -17.74
C ASP A 29 -31.77 -15.62 -17.82
N ASN A 30 -30.91 -14.62 -17.66
CA ASN A 30 -29.46 -14.78 -17.68
C ASN A 30 -28.88 -14.60 -16.28
N PRO A 31 -27.77 -15.27 -15.94
CA PRO A 31 -27.08 -15.00 -14.69
C PRO A 31 -26.51 -13.56 -14.70
N PRO A 32 -26.26 -12.95 -13.53
CA PRO A 32 -25.60 -11.65 -13.45
C PRO A 32 -24.25 -11.65 -14.19
N LEU A 33 -23.79 -10.50 -14.64
CA LEU A 33 -22.43 -10.35 -15.17
C LEU A 33 -21.61 -9.47 -14.24
N ILE A 34 -20.51 -10.03 -13.71
CA ILE A 34 -19.55 -9.34 -12.84
C ILE A 34 -18.35 -8.89 -13.68
N GLN A 35 -17.98 -7.61 -13.60
CA GLN A 35 -16.89 -7.00 -14.36
C GLN A 35 -16.10 -6.00 -13.51
N GLY A 36 -14.86 -5.70 -13.89
CA GLY A 36 -14.06 -4.64 -13.28
C GLY A 36 -13.86 -4.84 -11.78
N VAL A 37 -13.48 -6.05 -11.37
CA VAL A 37 -13.21 -6.34 -9.96
C VAL A 37 -11.82 -5.81 -9.61
N GLU A 38 -11.76 -4.88 -8.67
CA GLU A 38 -10.53 -4.20 -8.25
C GLU A 38 -10.45 -4.15 -6.72
N VAL A 39 -9.22 -4.11 -6.18
CA VAL A 39 -8.94 -3.92 -4.76
C VAL A 39 -8.26 -2.57 -4.59
N LEU A 40 -8.83 -1.70 -3.76
CA LEU A 40 -8.36 -0.35 -3.51
C LEU A 40 -7.96 -0.17 -2.03
N GLY A 41 -7.03 0.76 -1.79
CA GLY A 41 -6.56 1.14 -0.46
C GLY A 41 -5.31 0.37 0.00
N THR A 42 -4.76 0.81 1.12
CA THR A 42 -3.60 0.19 1.80
C THR A 42 -3.99 -0.48 3.12
N GLY A 43 -5.29 -0.73 3.33
CA GLY A 43 -5.86 -1.29 4.56
C GLY A 43 -6.67 -0.25 5.35
N PRO A 44 -7.96 -0.50 5.67
CA PRO A 44 -8.81 -1.58 5.14
C PRO A 44 -8.91 -1.55 3.60
N TYR A 45 -9.21 -2.69 3.00
CA TYR A 45 -9.21 -2.86 1.54
C TYR A 45 -10.63 -2.86 1.00
N THR A 46 -10.91 -1.97 0.04
CA THR A 46 -12.22 -1.92 -0.63
C THR A 46 -12.17 -2.75 -1.90
N VAL A 47 -12.97 -3.81 -1.97
CA VAL A 47 -13.20 -4.57 -3.20
C VAL A 47 -14.38 -3.96 -3.93
N THR A 48 -14.18 -3.53 -5.17
CA THR A 48 -15.23 -2.95 -6.02
C THR A 48 -15.56 -3.88 -7.19
N ALA A 49 -16.80 -3.85 -7.67
CA ALA A 49 -17.21 -4.56 -8.87
C ALA A 49 -18.34 -3.82 -9.60
N ASN A 50 -18.39 -3.92 -10.93
CA ASN A 50 -19.55 -3.54 -11.73
C ASN A 50 -20.39 -4.79 -12.04
N ILE A 51 -21.66 -4.79 -11.64
CA ILE A 51 -22.56 -5.93 -11.79
C ILE A 51 -23.84 -5.50 -12.51
N VAL A 52 -24.10 -6.15 -13.64
CA VAL A 52 -25.30 -5.96 -14.45
C VAL A 52 -26.17 -7.21 -14.43
N ASP A 53 -27.48 -7.02 -14.42
CA ASP A 53 -28.46 -8.11 -14.46
C ASP A 53 -29.70 -7.68 -15.27
N ASP A 54 -30.24 -8.60 -16.07
CA ASP A 54 -31.42 -8.37 -16.89
C ASP A 54 -32.73 -8.86 -16.26
N ASN A 55 -32.68 -9.36 -15.02
CA ASN A 55 -33.80 -9.89 -14.24
C ASN A 55 -34.25 -8.95 -13.11
N GLY A 56 -33.66 -7.76 -13.04
CA GLY A 56 -34.01 -6.71 -12.08
C GLY A 56 -32.96 -6.53 -11.00
N ALA A 57 -33.39 -6.15 -9.80
CA ALA A 57 -32.48 -5.97 -8.68
C ALA A 57 -31.86 -7.31 -8.25
N LEU A 58 -30.56 -7.30 -7.97
CA LEU A 58 -29.86 -8.45 -7.42
C LEU A 58 -30.41 -8.81 -6.04
N LYS A 59 -30.48 -10.11 -5.76
CA LYS A 59 -30.88 -10.67 -4.48
C LYS A 59 -29.76 -10.57 -3.45
N SER A 60 -28.52 -10.87 -3.86
CA SER A 60 -27.33 -10.64 -3.03
C SER A 60 -26.08 -10.44 -3.88
N VAL A 61 -25.12 -9.73 -3.29
CA VAL A 61 -23.73 -9.66 -3.76
C VAL A 61 -22.85 -9.83 -2.53
N ASP A 62 -22.07 -10.89 -2.51
CA ASP A 62 -21.29 -11.31 -1.36
C ASP A 62 -19.82 -11.45 -1.76
N LEU A 63 -18.94 -10.83 -0.99
CA LEU A 63 -17.49 -10.97 -1.04
C LEU A 63 -17.07 -12.03 -0.02
N PHE A 64 -16.27 -12.99 -0.47
CA PHE A 64 -15.66 -14.00 0.38
C PHE A 64 -14.16 -13.78 0.38
N TYR A 65 -13.54 -13.72 1.55
CA TYR A 65 -12.09 -13.56 1.67
C TYR A 65 -11.51 -14.40 2.80
N LYS A 66 -10.22 -14.71 2.70
CA LYS A 66 -9.43 -15.36 3.76
C LYS A 66 -7.94 -15.08 3.55
N LYS A 67 -7.14 -15.27 4.60
CA LYS A 67 -5.69 -15.41 4.41
C LYS A 67 -5.39 -16.73 3.71
N SER A 68 -4.35 -16.79 2.89
CA SER A 68 -3.92 -18.02 2.21
C SER A 68 -3.60 -19.16 3.18
N THR A 69 -3.24 -18.81 4.42
CA THR A 69 -2.97 -19.74 5.54
C THR A 69 -4.23 -20.28 6.21
N GLU A 70 -5.40 -19.73 5.92
CA GLU A 70 -6.67 -20.11 6.53
C GLU A 70 -7.46 -21.06 5.63
N SER A 71 -8.29 -21.90 6.23
CA SER A 71 -9.15 -22.86 5.51
C SER A 71 -10.54 -22.31 5.20
N GLU A 72 -11.04 -21.39 6.02
CA GLU A 72 -12.41 -20.88 5.94
C GLU A 72 -12.45 -19.45 5.40
N PHE A 73 -13.47 -19.15 4.59
CA PHE A 73 -13.73 -17.79 4.11
C PHE A 73 -14.61 -17.03 5.11
N ALA A 74 -14.20 -15.81 5.44
CA ALA A 74 -15.10 -14.80 5.96
C ALA A 74 -15.99 -14.27 4.83
N THR A 75 -17.20 -13.81 5.16
CA THR A 75 -18.16 -13.25 4.20
C THR A 75 -18.50 -11.81 4.56
N VAL A 76 -18.46 -10.95 3.54
CA VAL A 76 -18.82 -9.53 3.61
C VAL A 76 -19.88 -9.27 2.56
N LYS A 77 -20.96 -8.60 2.93
CA LYS A 77 -21.96 -8.15 1.97
C LYS A 77 -21.39 -6.98 1.16
N MET A 78 -21.47 -7.04 -0.17
CA MET A 78 -21.18 -5.89 -1.02
C MET A 78 -22.45 -5.05 -1.20
N GLU A 79 -22.38 -3.75 -0.90
CA GLU A 79 -23.50 -2.83 -1.04
C GLU A 79 -23.48 -2.15 -2.41
N ASN A 80 -24.65 -1.87 -2.99
CA ASN A 80 -24.75 -1.08 -4.21
C ASN A 80 -24.45 0.38 -3.87
N THR A 81 -23.38 0.93 -4.43
CA THR A 81 -22.97 2.32 -4.19
C THR A 81 -23.66 3.28 -5.15
N THR A 82 -23.70 2.92 -6.44
CA THR A 82 -24.43 3.67 -7.46
C THR A 82 -24.60 2.84 -8.74
N GLY A 83 -25.79 2.86 -9.34
CA GLY A 83 -26.05 2.16 -10.60
C GLY A 83 -25.64 0.68 -10.55
N THR A 84 -24.60 0.32 -11.31
CA THR A 84 -24.06 -1.05 -11.39
C THR A 84 -22.90 -1.30 -10.43
N ALA A 85 -22.43 -0.29 -9.71
CA ALA A 85 -21.26 -0.39 -8.85
C ALA A 85 -21.63 -0.96 -7.47
N TYR A 86 -20.85 -1.94 -7.04
CA TYR A 86 -20.94 -2.59 -5.74
C TYR A 86 -19.58 -2.54 -5.04
N SER A 87 -19.58 -2.41 -3.71
CA SER A 87 -18.36 -2.44 -2.91
C SER A 87 -18.53 -3.21 -1.61
N GLY A 88 -17.50 -3.95 -1.20
CA GLY A 88 -17.38 -4.57 0.12
C GLY A 88 -15.98 -4.32 0.70
N GLU A 89 -15.88 -4.26 2.03
CA GLU A 89 -14.64 -3.96 2.73
C GLU A 89 -14.04 -5.21 3.38
N ILE A 90 -12.77 -5.48 3.09
CA ILE A 90 -11.94 -6.42 3.83
C ILE A 90 -11.25 -5.61 4.93
N PRO A 91 -11.40 -5.98 6.23
CA PRO A 91 -10.72 -5.31 7.33
C PRO A 91 -9.21 -5.25 7.12
N ALA A 92 -8.52 -4.31 7.79
CA ALA A 92 -7.07 -4.21 7.73
C ALA A 92 -6.38 -5.57 7.99
N GLN A 93 -5.37 -5.88 7.19
CA GLN A 93 -4.61 -7.13 7.23
C GLN A 93 -3.14 -6.82 7.53
N THR A 94 -2.37 -7.83 7.91
CA THR A 94 -0.95 -7.65 8.25
C THR A 94 -0.11 -7.64 6.99
N GLU A 95 0.86 -6.73 6.90
CA GLU A 95 1.81 -6.69 5.79
C GLU A 95 2.39 -8.08 5.48
N GLY A 96 2.46 -8.42 4.20
CA GLY A 96 2.94 -9.72 3.72
C GLY A 96 1.87 -10.83 3.73
N ASP A 97 0.71 -10.62 4.39
CA ASP A 97 -0.42 -11.54 4.25
C ASP A 97 -0.81 -11.64 2.76
N VAL A 98 -1.10 -12.86 2.31
CA VAL A 98 -1.70 -13.10 0.99
C VAL A 98 -3.19 -13.34 1.20
N ILE A 99 -4.02 -12.45 0.67
CA ILE A 99 -5.46 -12.52 0.78
C ILE A 99 -6.05 -13.15 -0.47
N GLN A 100 -6.77 -14.24 -0.28
CA GLN A 100 -7.53 -14.92 -1.33
C GLN A 100 -9.00 -14.50 -1.22
N TYR A 101 -9.61 -14.12 -2.33
CA TYR A 101 -10.99 -13.67 -2.34
C TYR A 101 -11.75 -14.05 -3.62
N TYR A 102 -13.07 -14.03 -3.53
CA TYR A 102 -13.98 -14.15 -4.67
C TYR A 102 -15.31 -13.42 -4.40
N VAL A 103 -16.02 -13.05 -5.46
CA VAL A 103 -17.33 -12.41 -5.40
C VAL A 103 -18.40 -13.36 -5.93
N LYS A 104 -19.56 -13.39 -5.28
CA LYS A 104 -20.76 -14.11 -5.70
C LYS A 104 -21.91 -13.13 -5.87
N ALA A 105 -22.53 -13.11 -7.03
CA ALA A 105 -23.77 -12.38 -7.28
C ALA A 105 -24.92 -13.35 -7.52
N VAL A 106 -26.07 -13.07 -6.92
CA VAL A 106 -27.32 -13.83 -7.09
C VAL A 106 -28.41 -12.87 -7.54
N ASN A 107 -29.07 -13.15 -8.65
CA ASN A 107 -30.19 -12.33 -9.11
C ASN A 107 -31.55 -12.74 -8.52
N SER A 108 -32.58 -11.99 -8.89
CA SER A 108 -33.97 -12.17 -8.44
C SER A 108 -34.56 -13.55 -8.74
N VAL A 109 -34.05 -14.24 -9.77
CA VAL A 109 -34.47 -15.59 -10.18
C VAL A 109 -33.51 -16.69 -9.70
N ASN A 110 -32.59 -16.36 -8.79
CA ASN A 110 -31.61 -17.27 -8.18
C ASN A 110 -30.55 -17.85 -9.12
N LEU A 111 -30.29 -17.20 -10.27
CA LEU A 111 -29.11 -17.49 -11.07
C LEU A 111 -27.88 -16.83 -10.43
N ILE A 112 -26.73 -17.51 -10.54
CA ILE A 112 -25.51 -17.19 -9.80
C ILE A 112 -24.37 -16.95 -10.78
N THR A 113 -23.55 -15.94 -10.49
CA THR A 113 -22.25 -15.72 -11.11
C THR A 113 -21.18 -15.55 -10.04
N TYR A 114 -20.00 -16.08 -10.34
CA TYR A 114 -18.82 -15.93 -9.51
C TYR A 114 -17.73 -15.15 -10.24
N TYR A 115 -16.92 -14.41 -9.48
CA TYR A 115 -15.63 -13.90 -9.92
C TYR A 115 -14.54 -14.32 -8.92
N PRO A 116 -13.46 -14.98 -9.37
CA PRO A 116 -13.30 -15.57 -10.71
C PRO A 116 -14.34 -16.67 -10.95
N ALA A 117 -14.60 -17.02 -12.21
CA ALA A 117 -15.67 -17.95 -12.58
C ALA A 117 -15.54 -19.36 -11.98
N GLY A 118 -14.33 -19.77 -11.55
CA GLY A 118 -14.06 -21.07 -10.93
C GLY A 118 -14.19 -21.09 -9.41
N ALA A 119 -14.67 -20.03 -8.78
CA ALA A 119 -14.85 -19.99 -7.33
C ALA A 119 -15.90 -21.02 -6.84
N PRO A 120 -15.75 -21.57 -5.62
CA PRO A 120 -14.71 -21.27 -4.64
C PRO A 120 -13.37 -22.00 -4.87
N THR A 121 -13.28 -22.86 -5.89
CA THR A 121 -12.06 -23.63 -6.19
C THR A 121 -10.91 -22.73 -6.64
N THR A 122 -11.21 -21.69 -7.41
CA THR A 122 -10.24 -20.65 -7.78
C THR A 122 -10.59 -19.33 -7.10
N THR A 123 -9.57 -18.58 -6.73
CA THR A 123 -9.70 -17.26 -6.10
C THR A 123 -8.87 -16.23 -6.87
N ALA A 124 -9.27 -14.97 -6.77
CA ALA A 124 -8.35 -13.87 -7.01
C ALA A 124 -7.51 -13.68 -5.74
N GLU A 125 -6.33 -13.09 -5.86
CA GLU A 125 -5.47 -12.83 -4.71
C GLU A 125 -4.77 -11.48 -4.81
N PHE A 126 -4.42 -10.94 -3.66
CA PHE A 126 -3.48 -9.83 -3.54
C PHE A 126 -2.60 -10.03 -2.31
N THR A 127 -1.38 -9.52 -2.37
CA THR A 127 -0.50 -9.43 -1.21
C THR A 127 -0.71 -8.09 -0.53
N VAL A 128 -0.87 -8.11 0.78
CA VAL A 128 -0.98 -6.91 1.61
C VAL A 128 0.38 -6.21 1.57
N GLY A 129 0.45 -5.12 0.83
CA GLY A 129 1.62 -4.23 0.84
C GLY A 129 1.75 -3.52 2.18
N GLY A 130 2.98 -3.31 2.63
CA GLY A 130 3.27 -2.49 3.80
C GLY A 130 3.03 -1.00 3.57
N PRO A 131 3.23 -0.18 4.62
CA PRO A 131 3.36 1.26 4.43
C PRO A 131 4.46 1.54 3.40
N SER A 132 4.18 2.46 2.46
CA SER A 132 5.24 2.96 1.58
C SER A 132 6.15 3.87 2.38
N PHE A 133 7.46 3.61 2.29
CA PHE A 133 8.51 4.46 2.82
C PHE A 133 9.17 5.30 1.72
N ASP A 134 8.51 5.44 0.57
CA ASP A 134 9.00 6.30 -0.51
C ASP A 134 9.13 7.74 0.00
N GLY A 135 10.34 8.29 -0.10
CA GLY A 135 10.62 9.61 0.47
C GLY A 135 11.17 9.60 1.89
N PHE A 136 11.22 8.47 2.58
CA PHE A 136 11.78 8.33 3.92
C PHE A 136 13.20 7.77 3.88
N VAL A 137 14.18 8.59 4.26
CA VAL A 137 15.60 8.28 4.09
C VAL A 137 16.41 8.61 5.33
N ILE A 138 17.61 8.00 5.42
CA ILE A 138 18.68 8.49 6.29
C ILE A 138 19.26 9.73 5.58
N ASN A 139 19.19 10.89 6.24
CA ASN A 139 19.52 12.19 5.61
C ASN A 139 20.88 12.75 6.04
N GLU A 140 21.21 12.62 7.32
CA GLU A 140 22.45 13.13 7.88
C GLU A 140 22.94 12.24 9.04
N ILE A 141 24.26 12.10 9.18
CA ILE A 141 24.92 11.41 10.29
C ILE A 141 26.06 12.27 10.79
N TRP A 142 25.84 12.94 11.93
CA TRP A 142 26.86 13.77 12.60
C TRP A 142 27.85 12.90 13.40
N ALA A 143 28.71 12.18 12.67
CA ALA A 143 29.65 11.21 13.25
C ALA A 143 30.93 11.84 13.81
N GLY A 144 31.26 13.06 13.36
CA GLY A 144 32.47 13.82 13.71
C GLY A 144 32.33 14.75 14.92
N ALA A 145 31.20 14.70 15.63
CA ALA A 145 30.90 15.61 16.74
C ALA A 145 32.00 15.65 17.83
N PRO A 146 32.23 16.81 18.48
CA PRO A 146 33.21 16.94 19.56
C PRO A 146 32.98 15.99 20.74
N SER A 147 31.72 15.72 21.11
CA SER A 147 31.36 14.71 22.10
C SER A 147 30.27 13.74 21.62
N ASP A 148 30.21 12.56 22.24
CA ASP A 148 29.28 11.50 21.84
C ASP A 148 27.79 11.89 22.01
N ASN A 149 27.45 12.74 22.98
CA ASN A 149 26.08 13.20 23.20
C ASN A 149 25.60 14.20 22.13
N GLU A 150 26.51 14.82 21.38
CA GLU A 150 26.17 15.68 20.23
C GLU A 150 25.88 14.86 18.97
N LYS A 151 26.30 13.59 18.90
CA LYS A 151 26.13 12.76 17.70
C LYS A 151 24.68 12.38 17.50
N PHE A 152 24.22 12.55 16.26
CA PHE A 152 22.88 12.17 15.84
C PHE A 152 22.90 11.50 14.46
N ILE A 153 21.80 10.80 14.18
CA ILE A 153 21.37 10.40 12.84
C ILE A 153 20.05 11.12 12.60
N GLU A 154 19.95 11.80 11.48
CA GLU A 154 18.72 12.46 11.05
C GLU A 154 18.09 11.65 9.93
N LEU A 155 16.79 11.40 10.09
CA LEU A 155 15.92 10.83 9.07
C LEU A 155 15.07 11.95 8.49
N TYR A 156 14.73 11.87 7.21
CA TYR A 156 13.94 12.88 6.53
C TYR A 156 12.84 12.25 5.70
N ASN A 157 11.62 12.80 5.82
CA ASN A 157 10.53 12.55 4.90
C ASN A 157 10.50 13.65 3.84
N TYR A 158 11.13 13.42 2.69
CA TYR A 158 11.10 14.36 1.56
C TYR A 158 9.86 14.23 0.68
N SER A 159 8.94 13.31 1.00
CA SER A 159 7.71 13.13 0.26
C SER A 159 6.71 14.29 0.51
N SER A 160 5.60 14.26 -0.23
CA SER A 160 4.48 15.18 -0.04
C SER A 160 3.39 14.66 0.90
N ALA A 161 3.58 13.50 1.53
CA ALA A 161 2.61 12.86 2.41
C ALA A 161 3.21 12.55 3.79
N ASP A 162 2.35 12.47 4.81
CA ASP A 162 2.74 11.98 6.12
C ASP A 162 3.01 10.47 6.05
N ILE A 163 4.08 10.02 6.69
CA ILE A 163 4.49 8.61 6.69
C ILE A 163 4.37 8.07 8.12
N ASP A 164 3.68 6.95 8.29
CA ASP A 164 3.74 6.18 9.53
C ASP A 164 5.07 5.42 9.58
N ILE A 165 5.97 5.85 10.46
CA ILE A 165 7.31 5.29 10.64
C ILE A 165 7.39 4.37 11.86
N SER A 166 6.24 3.97 12.41
CA SER A 166 6.15 3.03 13.53
C SER A 166 6.88 1.72 13.23
N GLY A 167 7.71 1.28 14.17
CA GLY A 167 8.38 -0.02 14.10
C GLY A 167 9.54 -0.11 13.09
N VAL A 168 9.85 0.97 12.37
CA VAL A 168 11.09 1.04 11.57
C VAL A 168 12.27 0.76 12.48
N TYR A 169 13.19 -0.08 12.05
CA TYR A 169 14.33 -0.50 12.87
C TYR A 169 15.67 -0.37 12.16
N PHE A 170 16.73 -0.33 12.95
CA PHE A 170 18.08 -0.02 12.49
C PHE A 170 19.04 -1.15 12.84
N GLU A 171 19.96 -1.45 11.93
CA GLU A 171 21.13 -2.29 12.18
C GLU A 171 22.40 -1.50 11.90
N ARG A 172 23.42 -1.68 12.74
CA ARG A 172 24.73 -1.05 12.54
C ARG A 172 25.81 -2.11 12.36
N ASN A 173 26.56 -2.00 11.28
CA ASN A 173 27.61 -2.96 10.93
C ASN A 173 27.08 -4.41 10.98
N ASN A 174 27.69 -5.26 11.81
CA ASN A 174 27.32 -6.67 12.04
C ASN A 174 26.53 -6.86 13.34
N GLN A 175 25.97 -5.78 13.88
CA GLN A 175 25.07 -5.84 15.02
C GLN A 175 23.65 -6.06 14.50
N ASP A 176 22.87 -6.84 15.24
CA ASP A 176 21.42 -6.94 15.06
C ASP A 176 20.75 -5.57 15.36
N THR A 177 19.45 -5.57 15.58
CA THR A 177 18.66 -4.36 15.85
C THR A 177 19.30 -3.48 16.95
N VAL A 178 19.76 -2.28 16.57
CA VAL A 178 20.33 -1.28 17.48
C VAL A 178 19.32 -0.24 17.95
N GLY A 179 18.14 -0.14 17.30
CA GLY A 179 17.03 0.70 17.72
C GLY A 179 15.78 0.47 16.88
N ILE A 180 14.62 0.83 17.44
CA ILE A 180 13.29 0.70 16.81
C ILE A 180 12.53 1.99 17.08
N ILE A 181 11.89 2.56 16.05
CA ILE A 181 11.02 3.72 16.22
C ILE A 181 9.74 3.29 16.95
N PRO A 182 9.31 3.99 18.02
CA PRO A 182 8.12 3.63 18.78
C PRO A 182 6.85 3.57 17.92
N ASN A 183 5.88 2.76 18.35
CA ASN A 183 4.57 2.71 17.71
C ASN A 183 3.84 4.06 17.80
N ASN A 184 2.94 4.30 16.85
CA ASN A 184 2.16 5.53 16.70
C ASN A 184 3.04 6.76 16.38
N THR A 185 4.11 6.56 15.62
CA THR A 185 4.99 7.66 15.18
C THR A 185 4.69 7.99 13.72
N ILE A 186 4.10 9.17 13.50
CA ILE A 186 3.85 9.70 12.15
C ILE A 186 4.84 10.83 11.88
N LEU A 187 5.63 10.70 10.82
CA LEU A 187 6.53 11.74 10.35
C LEU A 187 5.87 12.52 9.22
N ALA A 188 5.50 13.76 9.50
CA ALA A 188 4.83 14.61 8.52
C ALA A 188 5.71 14.91 7.29
N ALA A 189 5.07 15.25 6.17
CA ALA A 189 5.76 15.65 4.95
C ALA A 189 6.75 16.80 5.19
N GLY A 190 7.97 16.67 4.65
CA GLY A 190 9.04 17.67 4.80
C GLY A 190 9.57 17.80 6.23
N LYS A 191 9.36 16.82 7.12
CA LYS A 191 9.86 16.83 8.50
C LYS A 191 10.97 15.82 8.74
N TYR A 192 11.70 16.09 9.82
CA TYR A 192 12.88 15.36 10.26
C TYR A 192 12.60 14.60 11.54
N TYR A 193 13.25 13.44 11.68
CA TYR A 193 13.22 12.62 12.89
C TYR A 193 14.65 12.31 13.32
N ILE A 194 14.99 12.65 14.56
CA ILE A 194 16.36 12.61 15.06
C ILE A 194 16.56 11.43 16.00
N LEU A 195 17.55 10.61 15.68
CA LEU A 195 18.05 9.54 16.52
C LEU A 195 19.37 9.98 17.15
N GLY A 196 19.40 10.14 18.47
CA GLY A 196 20.66 10.19 19.19
C GLY A 196 21.36 8.83 19.22
N THR A 197 22.62 8.84 19.64
CA THR A 197 23.44 7.61 19.71
C THR A 197 23.67 7.15 21.14
N LYS A 198 24.07 5.89 21.34
CA LYS A 198 24.36 5.31 22.67
C LYS A 198 23.23 5.47 23.70
N ASN A 199 21.98 5.30 23.25
CA ASN A 199 20.75 5.49 24.04
C ASN A 199 20.57 6.92 24.59
N ASN A 200 21.25 7.91 23.99
CA ASN A 200 21.08 9.32 24.36
C ASN A 200 19.95 9.95 23.56
N THR A 201 19.05 10.68 24.24
CA THR A 201 18.03 11.55 23.61
C THR A 201 18.25 13.03 23.94
N GLU A 202 19.25 13.36 24.74
CA GLU A 202 19.57 14.74 25.07
C GLU A 202 20.23 15.44 23.88
N ASN A 203 19.69 16.61 23.53
CA ASN A 203 20.33 17.54 22.60
C ASN A 203 21.09 18.61 23.40
N PRO A 204 22.43 18.50 23.54
CA PRO A 204 23.19 19.47 24.32
C PRO A 204 23.22 20.86 23.69
N GLY A 205 23.02 20.98 22.38
CA GLY A 205 22.95 22.26 21.66
C GLY A 205 21.63 23.00 21.88
N ASN A 206 20.55 22.27 22.17
CA ASN A 206 19.25 22.84 22.52
C ASN A 206 18.42 21.88 23.40
N PRO A 207 18.57 21.93 24.74
CA PRO A 207 17.88 21.01 25.65
C PRO A 207 16.34 21.10 25.62
N ALA A 208 15.76 22.17 25.07
CA ALA A 208 14.31 22.30 24.91
C ALA A 208 13.76 21.48 23.74
N GLU A 209 14.63 21.06 22.82
CA GLU A 209 14.34 20.29 21.61
C GLU A 209 15.20 19.01 21.61
N PRO A 210 14.91 18.02 22.48
CA PRO A 210 15.66 16.77 22.53
C PRO A 210 15.56 16.01 21.20
N TYR A 211 16.42 15.00 21.05
CA TYR A 211 16.29 14.05 19.95
C TYR A 211 15.01 13.22 20.12
N ASP A 212 14.36 12.88 19.02
CA ASP A 212 13.06 12.21 19.03
C ASP A 212 13.16 10.78 19.57
N HIS A 213 14.26 10.09 19.27
CA HIS A 213 14.59 8.79 19.85
C HIS A 213 16.10 8.54 19.81
N SER A 214 16.51 7.29 20.01
CA SER A 214 17.91 6.92 19.99
C SER A 214 18.14 5.49 19.51
N ILE A 215 19.34 5.23 19.04
CA ILE A 215 19.90 3.89 18.89
C ILE A 215 20.91 3.61 20.00
N SER A 216 21.16 2.34 20.28
CA SER A 216 22.10 1.87 21.30
C SER A 216 23.58 1.99 20.90
N SER A 217 23.86 2.19 19.62
CA SER A 217 25.23 2.23 19.08
C SER A 217 25.71 3.62 18.73
N GLY A 218 27.03 3.83 18.74
CA GLY A 218 27.70 5.08 18.38
C GLY A 218 28.30 5.10 16.98
N PHE A 219 28.67 6.28 16.51
CA PHE A 219 29.31 6.51 15.21
C PHE A 219 30.63 7.25 15.38
N SER A 220 31.53 7.10 14.39
CA SER A 220 32.82 7.78 14.34
C SER A 220 33.15 8.15 12.91
N ALA A 221 33.47 9.41 12.67
CA ALA A 221 33.97 9.89 11.37
C ALA A 221 35.35 9.31 10.99
N LYS A 222 36.00 8.58 11.90
CA LYS A 222 37.33 7.96 11.68
C LYS A 222 37.27 6.50 11.21
N LYS A 223 36.08 5.89 11.28
CA LYS A 223 35.91 4.45 11.03
C LYS A 223 35.00 4.19 9.84
N SER A 224 35.20 3.05 9.18
CA SER A 224 34.19 2.47 8.30
C SER A 224 32.94 2.12 9.11
N VAL A 225 31.78 2.35 8.52
CA VAL A 225 30.50 2.13 9.20
C VAL A 225 29.38 1.91 8.19
N ARG A 226 28.45 1.04 8.55
CA ARG A 226 27.20 0.84 7.85
C ARG A 226 26.04 1.06 8.81
N LEU A 227 25.04 1.80 8.36
CA LEU A 227 23.73 1.88 8.99
C LEU A 227 22.69 1.45 7.97
N LYS A 228 21.89 0.44 8.31
CA LYS A 228 20.75 0.00 7.51
C LYS A 228 19.47 0.35 8.25
N MET A 229 18.48 0.85 7.51
CA MET A 229 17.14 1.17 7.99
C MET A 229 16.14 0.23 7.32
N PHE A 230 15.31 -0.44 8.12
CA PHE A 230 14.38 -1.47 7.67
C PHE A 230 12.93 -1.14 8.05
N SER A 231 11.99 -1.56 7.21
CA SER A 231 10.56 -1.58 7.54
C SER A 231 10.29 -2.58 8.67
N PRO A 232 9.13 -2.51 9.35
CA PRO A 232 8.71 -3.52 10.34
C PRO A 232 8.67 -4.95 9.78
N SER A 233 8.44 -5.11 8.47
CA SER A 233 8.45 -6.40 7.77
C SER A 233 9.84 -6.92 7.38
N GLY A 234 10.88 -6.12 7.59
CA GLY A 234 12.27 -6.46 7.30
C GLY A 234 12.74 -6.12 5.88
N ALA A 235 11.96 -5.37 5.11
CA ALA A 235 12.41 -4.81 3.83
C ALA A 235 13.41 -3.67 4.10
N LEU A 236 14.52 -3.63 3.35
CA LEU A 236 15.48 -2.53 3.44
C LEU A 236 14.86 -1.25 2.85
N ILE A 237 14.79 -0.20 3.66
CA ILE A 237 14.32 1.13 3.23
C ILE A 237 15.49 1.95 2.69
N ASP A 238 16.56 2.08 3.49
CA ASP A 238 17.73 2.89 3.11
C ASP A 238 19.00 2.38 3.80
N MET A 239 20.16 2.78 3.27
CA MET A 239 21.47 2.42 3.79
C MET A 239 22.47 3.56 3.64
N PHE A 240 23.24 3.79 4.70
CA PHE A 240 24.52 4.50 4.64
C PHE A 240 25.66 3.50 4.78
N LEU A 241 26.65 3.59 3.88
CA LEU A 241 27.90 2.83 3.96
C LEU A 241 29.08 3.77 3.74
N ARG A 242 30.00 3.78 4.69
CA ARG A 242 31.34 4.36 4.57
C ARG A 242 32.37 3.24 4.67
N GLY A 243 33.26 3.16 3.68
CA GLY A 243 34.18 2.04 3.48
C GLY A 243 33.50 0.92 2.68
N ALA A 244 33.82 -0.32 3.00
CA ALA A 244 33.34 -1.52 2.33
C ALA A 244 32.67 -2.51 3.30
N GLU A 245 31.83 -3.39 2.74
CA GLU A 245 31.08 -4.40 3.48
C GLU A 245 31.96 -5.41 4.25
N ASP A 246 33.16 -5.67 3.74
CA ASP A 246 34.14 -6.60 4.33
C ASP A 246 35.09 -5.93 5.33
N ASN A 247 35.03 -4.60 5.49
CA ASN A 247 35.98 -3.82 6.29
C ASN A 247 35.33 -2.96 7.38
N LEU A 248 34.17 -3.34 7.91
CA LEU A 248 33.41 -2.53 8.88
C LEU A 248 34.08 -2.37 10.27
N ASP A 249 33.90 -1.19 10.89
CA ASP A 249 34.46 -0.76 12.19
C ASP A 249 35.99 -0.61 12.26
N VAL A 250 36.69 -0.61 11.12
CA VAL A 250 38.13 -0.36 11.04
C VAL A 250 38.41 1.14 10.94
N THR A 251 39.54 1.57 11.49
CA THR A 251 40.02 2.94 11.31
C THR A 251 40.49 3.12 9.87
N ILE A 252 39.94 4.12 9.18
CA ILE A 252 40.33 4.58 7.84
C ILE A 252 40.75 6.05 7.97
N SER A 253 40.36 6.96 7.09
CA SER A 253 40.61 8.40 7.26
C SER A 253 39.84 9.02 8.43
N ASP A 254 40.51 9.96 9.10
CA ASP A 254 39.90 10.86 10.08
C ASP A 254 39.25 12.04 9.36
N LEU A 255 37.93 12.02 9.29
CA LEU A 255 37.14 13.09 8.68
C LEU A 255 36.53 14.03 9.71
N ALA A 256 36.92 14.00 10.99
CA ALA A 256 36.35 14.92 11.98
C ALA A 256 36.74 16.40 11.67
N PRO A 257 35.82 17.38 11.82
CA PRO A 257 34.45 17.27 12.30
C PRO A 257 33.43 17.01 11.17
N GLY A 258 33.47 15.83 10.56
CA GLY A 258 32.65 15.49 9.41
C GLY A 258 31.25 14.99 9.77
N SER A 259 30.25 15.70 9.25
CA SER A 259 28.88 15.22 9.05
C SER A 259 28.78 14.56 7.70
N PHE A 260 28.20 13.37 7.66
CA PHE A 260 27.83 12.76 6.39
C PHE A 260 26.41 13.21 6.06
N CYS A 261 26.21 13.88 4.92
CA CYS A 261 24.93 14.46 4.53
C CYS A 261 24.55 14.05 3.12
N ARG A 262 23.26 13.84 2.84
CA ARG A 262 22.75 13.80 1.46
C ARG A 262 22.70 15.20 0.88
N ILE A 263 23.36 15.41 -0.25
CA ILE A 263 23.41 16.72 -0.92
C ILE A 263 23.12 16.53 -2.41
N PRO A 264 21.97 17.00 -2.95
CA PRO A 264 20.89 17.75 -2.29
C PRO A 264 20.18 17.00 -1.14
N ASN A 265 19.55 17.75 -0.23
CA ASN A 265 18.82 17.23 0.93
C ASN A 265 17.82 16.11 0.55
N GLY A 266 17.84 14.99 1.26
CA GLY A 266 16.96 13.83 1.05
C GLY A 266 17.25 12.97 -0.19
N THR A 267 17.72 13.55 -1.30
CA THR A 267 17.80 12.84 -2.59
C THR A 267 19.21 12.65 -3.12
N GLY A 268 20.17 13.42 -2.62
CA GLY A 268 21.52 13.48 -3.15
C GLY A 268 22.42 12.36 -2.70
N ASP A 269 23.60 12.33 -3.33
CA ASP A 269 24.71 11.49 -2.92
C ASP A 269 25.24 11.93 -1.56
N TRP A 270 25.86 11.00 -0.84
CA TRP A 270 26.51 11.28 0.43
C TRP A 270 27.76 12.14 0.24
N LYS A 271 27.82 13.25 0.95
CA LYS A 271 28.97 14.16 1.06
C LYS A 271 29.41 14.26 2.50
N VAL A 272 30.65 14.69 2.72
CA VAL A 272 31.12 15.11 4.04
C VAL A 272 31.16 16.64 4.12
N VAL A 273 30.68 17.20 5.23
CA VAL A 273 30.67 18.64 5.53
C VAL A 273 31.05 18.89 7.00
N ASP A 274 31.53 20.10 7.32
CA ASP A 274 31.93 20.48 8.69
C ASP A 274 30.82 21.25 9.45
N ASN A 275 29.70 21.52 8.80
CA ASN A 275 28.53 22.27 9.29
C ASN A 275 27.30 21.35 9.34
N PRO A 276 27.07 20.63 10.45
CA PRO A 276 25.90 19.76 10.58
C PRO A 276 24.60 20.56 10.63
N THR A 277 23.51 19.97 10.16
CA THR A 277 22.22 20.65 9.93
C THR A 277 21.06 19.96 10.63
N LEU A 278 21.10 19.95 11.96
CA LEU A 278 20.05 19.35 12.78
C LEU A 278 18.66 19.97 12.52
N ARG A 279 17.71 19.14 12.09
CA ARG A 279 16.30 19.46 11.78
C ARG A 279 16.14 20.51 10.67
N ALA A 280 17.10 20.58 9.74
CA ALA A 280 17.12 21.58 8.67
C ALA A 280 17.59 20.97 7.33
N GLU A 281 17.46 21.74 6.25
CA GLU A 281 18.00 21.31 4.96
C GLU A 281 19.53 21.22 5.04
N ASN A 282 20.10 20.11 4.53
CA ASN A 282 21.55 19.93 4.44
C ASN A 282 22.21 21.07 3.67
N ASP A 283 23.17 21.74 4.31
CA ASP A 283 23.93 22.85 3.73
C ASP A 283 25.10 22.31 2.89
N ALA A 284 25.11 22.65 1.60
CA ALA A 284 26.14 22.23 0.64
C ALA A 284 27.48 22.97 0.79
N THR A 285 27.57 23.97 1.66
CA THR A 285 28.77 24.78 1.84
C THR A 285 29.93 23.92 2.34
N GLY A 286 31.00 23.83 1.55
CA GLY A 286 32.19 23.05 1.90
C GLY A 286 32.05 21.54 1.66
N ALA A 287 30.96 21.08 1.02
CA ALA A 287 30.75 19.68 0.72
C ALA A 287 31.88 19.07 -0.12
N ALA A 288 32.39 17.94 0.35
CA ALA A 288 33.37 17.12 -0.36
C ALA A 288 32.87 15.69 -0.53
N ASP A 289 33.43 14.98 -1.51
CA ASP A 289 33.20 13.55 -1.65
C ASP A 289 33.77 12.81 -0.44
N ILE A 290 33.04 11.79 0.04
CA ILE A 290 33.54 10.88 1.06
C ILE A 290 34.61 10.00 0.39
N PRO A 291 35.86 9.98 0.88
CA PRO A 291 36.90 9.11 0.33
C PRO A 291 36.46 7.63 0.34
N ASN A 292 36.66 6.94 -0.78
CA ASN A 292 36.40 5.51 -0.91
C ASN A 292 37.65 4.75 -0.44
N GLU A 293 37.71 4.42 0.84
CA GLU A 293 38.85 3.80 1.54
C GLU A 293 38.53 2.40 2.10
#